data_AF-A0A958IDS5-F1
#
_entry.id   AF-A0A958IDS5-F1
#
_cell.length_a   1.000
_cell.length_b   1.000
_cell.length_c   1.000
_cell.angle_alpha   90.00
_cell.angle_beta   90.00
_cell.angle_gamma   90.00
#
_symmetry.space_group_name_H-M   'P 1'
#
loop_
_entity.id
_entity.type
_entity.pdbx_description
1 polymer ?
#
loop_
_entity_poly.entity_id
_entity_poly.type
_entity_poly.pdbx_seq_one_letter_code
_entity_poly.pdbx_strand_id
1 'polypeptide(L)'
;MKKYTILLSIIFMLFGQGSRQLDSLALVALYNATNGVNWSDPWDFTQGIDTFSGVTLSSGRVTSVKLSSRGLNGSIPDSIRYLTEITNLWLQSNDLGGAIPAAIGNLNKLTSLRLYGNQLNGSIPPELGDLANLTLLWLYDNQLSGSIPPELGNLTKLTSLKLSSNQLNGAVPDELSTVTSLNILELQNNQLSDIGDFSFLGTLKLDQNNFEFDDLEPNLAIGSFTYSLQANIGEEETVYVDKGETARLHLDVGGSANTYQWFKGGVAISGATTDSLILSSVQESDGADYILTVSSTTVPSLTLNSFPIHLQISLGRQADSLVLVQLYNLLGGENWKKSWDFNKVLDSLEGVEIVNNRVSSLYLIDFNLSGPIPAELGQLD
;
A
#
# COMPACT_ATOMS: atom_id res chain seq x y z
N MET A 1 41.87 14.86 -3.62
CA MET A 1 42.26 13.78 -4.56
C MET A 1 42.99 12.67 -3.81
N LYS A 2 42.25 11.69 -3.30
CA LYS A 2 42.77 10.37 -2.90
C LYS A 2 41.76 9.34 -3.41
N LYS A 3 41.73 9.19 -4.73
CA LYS A 3 41.04 8.11 -5.44
C LYS A 3 42.15 7.25 -6.05
N TYR A 4 42.03 5.93 -5.94
CA TYR A 4 42.85 4.89 -6.58
C TYR A 4 44.21 4.58 -5.95
N THR A 5 44.23 3.75 -4.89
CA THR A 5 45.27 2.69 -4.74
C THR A 5 44.78 1.53 -3.86
N ILE A 6 43.58 1.02 -4.11
CA ILE A 6 43.20 -0.35 -3.70
C ILE A 6 43.00 -1.13 -5.00
N LEU A 7 44.08 -1.22 -5.77
CA LEU A 7 44.08 -1.93 -7.05
C LEU A 7 45.51 -2.38 -7.33
N LEU A 8 46.16 -3.07 -6.39
CA LEU A 8 47.39 -3.81 -6.69
C LEU A 8 47.74 -4.94 -5.70
N SER A 9 47.09 -5.07 -4.55
CA SER A 9 47.45 -6.10 -3.54
C SER A 9 46.80 -7.48 -3.75
N ILE A 10 46.08 -7.71 -4.85
CA ILE A 10 45.37 -8.98 -5.14
C ILE A 10 46.32 -10.09 -5.65
N ILE A 11 47.64 -9.92 -5.56
CA ILE A 11 48.62 -10.94 -5.93
C ILE A 11 49.16 -11.63 -4.67
N PHE A 12 48.35 -12.48 -4.06
CA PHE A 12 48.83 -13.67 -3.33
C PHE A 12 47.81 -14.81 -3.54
N MET A 13 47.92 -15.44 -4.70
CA MET A 13 47.37 -16.78 -4.97
C MET A 13 48.54 -17.75 -5.14
N LEU A 14 48.57 -18.82 -4.34
CA LEU A 14 49.20 -20.06 -4.75
C LEU A 14 48.18 -21.20 -4.57
N PHE A 15 47.67 -21.63 -5.73
CA PHE A 15 47.04 -22.89 -6.09
C PHE A 15 45.67 -23.27 -5.50
N GLY A 16 44.65 -23.15 -6.37
CA GLY A 16 43.28 -23.66 -6.22
C GLY A 16 42.26 -22.57 -5.91
N GLN A 17 41.02 -22.70 -6.42
CA GLN A 17 39.79 -21.98 -5.97
C GLN A 17 39.32 -20.72 -6.73
N GLY A 18 38.77 -20.88 -7.93
CA GLY A 18 37.97 -19.81 -8.58
C GLY A 18 36.75 -19.35 -7.74
N SER A 19 36.14 -20.24 -6.97
CA SER A 19 34.94 -19.90 -6.18
C SER A 19 35.22 -19.10 -4.90
N ARG A 20 36.38 -19.27 -4.24
CA ARG A 20 36.77 -18.41 -3.09
C ARG A 20 37.14 -16.99 -3.54
N GLN A 21 37.70 -16.87 -4.75
CA GLN A 21 37.95 -15.56 -5.37
C GLN A 21 36.63 -14.82 -5.60
N LEU A 22 35.60 -15.51 -6.10
CA LEU A 22 34.26 -14.94 -6.28
C LEU A 22 33.64 -14.49 -4.95
N ASP A 23 33.81 -15.28 -3.88
CA ASP A 23 33.36 -14.86 -2.55
C ASP A 23 34.07 -13.57 -2.09
N SER A 24 35.40 -13.50 -2.29
CA SER A 24 36.19 -12.32 -1.94
C SER A 24 35.75 -11.09 -2.72
N LEU A 25 35.47 -11.23 -4.03
CA LEU A 25 34.97 -10.13 -4.87
C LEU A 25 33.59 -9.65 -4.40
N ALA A 26 32.69 -10.56 -4.01
CA ALA A 26 31.39 -10.19 -3.48
C ALA A 26 31.49 -9.41 -2.16
N LEU A 27 32.37 -9.83 -1.25
CA LEU A 27 32.63 -9.13 0.01
C LEU A 27 33.25 -7.74 -0.22
N VAL A 28 34.24 -7.62 -1.12
CA VAL A 28 34.82 -6.32 -1.51
C VAL A 28 33.76 -5.39 -2.10
N ALA A 29 32.90 -5.92 -2.97
CA ALA A 29 31.81 -5.14 -3.55
C ALA A 29 30.81 -4.67 -2.49
N LEU A 30 30.42 -5.55 -1.54
CA LEU A 30 29.55 -5.18 -0.42
C LEU A 30 30.18 -4.07 0.43
N TYR A 31 31.46 -4.22 0.78
CA TYR A 31 32.21 -3.20 1.53
C TYR A 31 32.21 -1.86 0.80
N ASN A 32 32.54 -1.84 -0.50
CA ASN A 32 32.58 -0.60 -1.27
C ASN A 32 31.18 0.02 -1.46
N ALA A 33 30.17 -0.80 -1.73
CA ALA A 33 28.80 -0.33 -1.99
C ALA A 33 28.10 0.22 -0.74
N THR A 34 28.58 -0.14 0.45
CA THR A 34 27.93 0.22 1.73
C THR A 34 28.83 1.05 2.64
N ASN A 35 29.75 1.81 2.04
CA ASN A 35 30.63 2.76 2.73
C ASN A 35 31.52 2.10 3.81
N GLY A 36 32.11 0.97 3.46
CA GLY A 36 32.91 0.10 4.32
C GLY A 36 33.97 0.77 5.19
N VAL A 37 34.58 1.83 4.69
CA VAL A 37 35.61 2.59 5.44
C VAL A 37 35.07 3.26 6.70
N ASN A 38 33.76 3.47 6.77
CA ASN A 38 33.06 4.12 7.88
C ASN A 38 32.21 3.15 8.71
N TRP A 39 32.31 1.84 8.47
CA TRP A 39 31.68 0.87 9.36
C TRP A 39 32.27 0.97 10.78
N SER A 40 31.51 0.58 11.79
CA SER A 40 31.98 0.57 13.19
C SER A 40 33.14 -0.42 13.44
N ASP A 41 33.24 -1.47 12.62
CA ASP A 41 34.30 -2.49 12.62
C ASP A 41 34.63 -2.86 11.16
N PRO A 42 35.40 -1.99 10.46
CA PRO A 42 35.67 -2.15 9.04
C PRO A 42 36.65 -3.31 8.80
N TRP A 43 36.43 -4.08 7.74
CA TRP A 43 37.34 -5.18 7.39
C TRP A 43 38.73 -4.67 6.97
N ASP A 44 39.75 -5.39 7.42
CA ASP A 44 41.14 -5.18 7.01
C ASP A 44 41.49 -6.09 5.82
N PHE A 45 41.48 -5.53 4.61
CA PHE A 45 41.82 -6.24 3.37
C PHE A 45 43.30 -6.62 3.23
N THR A 46 44.16 -6.30 4.21
CA THR A 46 45.51 -6.89 4.28
C THR A 46 45.49 -8.32 4.82
N GLN A 47 44.39 -8.72 5.44
CA GLN A 47 44.16 -10.07 5.97
C GLN A 47 43.26 -10.89 5.03
N GLY A 48 43.23 -12.22 5.26
CA GLY A 48 42.33 -13.11 4.54
C GLY A 48 40.87 -12.91 4.92
N ILE A 49 39.93 -13.21 4.01
CA ILE A 49 38.48 -13.09 4.27
C ILE A 49 37.98 -13.94 5.45
N ASP A 50 38.77 -14.92 5.89
CA ASP A 50 38.54 -15.73 7.10
C ASP A 50 38.75 -14.97 8.40
N THR A 51 39.42 -13.81 8.38
CA THR A 51 39.57 -12.93 9.54
C THR A 51 38.53 -11.80 9.57
N PHE A 52 37.71 -11.69 8.53
CA PHE A 52 36.71 -10.63 8.43
C PHE A 52 35.64 -10.83 9.51
N SER A 53 35.57 -9.89 10.44
CA SER A 53 34.56 -9.88 11.50
C SER A 53 33.16 -10.06 10.89
N GLY A 54 32.38 -11.01 11.41
CA GLY A 54 31.04 -11.33 10.91
C GLY A 54 30.98 -12.27 9.70
N VAL A 55 32.12 -12.68 9.14
CA VAL A 55 32.20 -13.66 8.05
C VAL A 55 32.57 -15.03 8.61
N THR A 56 31.92 -16.09 8.12
CA THR A 56 32.28 -17.48 8.45
C THR A 56 32.49 -18.28 7.19
N LEU A 57 33.54 -19.11 7.17
CA LEU A 57 33.86 -20.00 6.06
C LEU A 57 33.66 -21.46 6.45
N SER A 58 33.29 -22.28 5.47
CA SER A 58 33.38 -23.74 5.52
C SER A 58 34.05 -24.22 4.25
N SER A 59 35.04 -25.11 4.38
CA SER A 59 35.82 -25.61 3.22
C SER A 59 36.37 -24.50 2.31
N GLY A 60 36.73 -23.35 2.87
CA GLY A 60 37.25 -22.19 2.14
C GLY A 60 36.20 -21.32 1.44
N ARG A 61 34.90 -21.60 1.61
CA ARG A 61 33.79 -20.83 1.03
C ARG A 61 33.00 -20.10 2.09
N VAL A 62 32.50 -18.90 1.78
CA VAL A 62 31.69 -18.11 2.72
C VAL A 62 30.33 -18.75 2.92
N THR A 63 30.01 -19.12 4.16
CA THR A 63 28.74 -19.74 4.54
C THR A 63 27.86 -18.83 5.39
N SER A 64 28.40 -17.75 5.95
CA SER A 64 27.66 -16.80 6.75
C SER A 64 28.26 -15.40 6.64
N VAL A 65 27.39 -14.39 6.50
CA VAL A 65 27.73 -12.96 6.60
C VAL A 65 26.76 -12.31 7.59
N LYS A 66 27.29 -11.82 8.71
CA LYS A 66 26.54 -11.25 9.84
C LYS A 66 27.10 -9.88 10.22
N LEU A 67 26.51 -8.84 9.65
CA LEU A 67 26.97 -7.44 9.73
C LEU A 67 25.91 -6.52 10.36
N SER A 68 25.15 -7.06 11.32
CA SER A 68 24.14 -6.31 12.07
C SER A 68 24.74 -5.10 12.78
N SER A 69 24.07 -3.94 12.71
CA SER A 69 24.42 -2.77 13.54
C SER A 69 25.85 -2.27 13.34
N ARG A 70 26.30 -2.20 12.09
CA ARG A 70 27.66 -1.76 11.73
C ARG A 70 27.72 -0.43 10.98
N GLY A 71 26.57 0.23 10.75
CA GLY A 71 26.50 1.48 10.01
C GLY A 71 26.77 1.27 8.52
N LEU A 72 26.38 0.12 7.95
CA LEU A 72 26.41 -0.09 6.50
C LEU A 72 25.49 0.94 5.86
N ASN A 73 26.03 1.81 5.02
CA ASN A 73 25.30 2.91 4.38
C ASN A 73 25.53 2.86 2.86
N GLY A 74 24.45 2.65 2.11
CA GLY A 74 24.48 2.40 0.67
C GLY A 74 23.57 1.24 0.29
N SER A 75 23.81 0.58 -0.84
CA SER A 75 22.93 -0.49 -1.34
C SER A 75 23.59 -1.87 -1.27
N ILE A 76 22.76 -2.92 -1.20
CA ILE A 76 23.23 -4.30 -1.36
C ILE A 76 23.61 -4.49 -2.84
N PRO A 77 24.85 -4.89 -3.19
CA PRO A 77 25.24 -5.05 -4.60
C PRO A 77 24.83 -6.40 -5.17
N ASP A 78 24.50 -6.45 -6.47
CA ASP A 78 24.15 -7.68 -7.20
C ASP A 78 25.20 -8.80 -7.12
N SER A 79 26.47 -8.42 -6.91
CA SER A 79 27.57 -9.37 -6.72
C SER A 79 27.38 -10.29 -5.51
N ILE A 80 26.44 -9.99 -4.61
CA ILE A 80 26.08 -10.88 -3.50
C ILE A 80 25.73 -12.30 -3.98
N ARG A 81 25.21 -12.44 -5.21
CA ARG A 81 24.89 -13.71 -5.86
C ARG A 81 26.05 -14.70 -5.96
N TYR A 82 27.29 -14.21 -5.86
CA TYR A 82 28.47 -15.06 -5.96
C TYR A 82 28.79 -15.82 -4.66
N LEU A 83 28.16 -15.47 -3.54
CA LEU A 83 28.28 -16.19 -2.26
C LEU A 83 27.46 -17.49 -2.26
N THR A 84 27.70 -18.38 -3.23
CA THR A 84 26.83 -19.54 -3.52
C THR A 84 26.69 -20.55 -2.38
N GLU A 85 27.57 -20.50 -1.38
CA GLU A 85 27.57 -21.38 -0.21
C GLU A 85 26.92 -20.75 1.03
N ILE A 86 26.43 -19.51 0.92
CA ILE A 86 25.86 -18.78 2.05
C ILE A 86 24.55 -19.42 2.53
N THR A 87 24.45 -19.55 3.84
CA THR A 87 23.28 -20.05 4.56
C THR A 87 22.62 -18.95 5.38
N ASN A 88 23.42 -17.97 5.84
CA ASN A 88 22.95 -16.85 6.66
C ASN A 88 23.44 -15.52 6.09
N LEU A 89 22.50 -14.65 5.73
CA LEU A 89 22.77 -13.27 5.32
C LEU A 89 22.00 -12.32 6.26
N TRP A 90 22.73 -11.75 7.22
CA TRP A 90 22.17 -10.91 8.29
C TRP A 90 22.77 -9.50 8.19
N LEU A 91 21.99 -8.57 7.66
CA LEU A 91 22.37 -7.17 7.43
C LEU A 91 21.43 -6.19 8.15
N GLN A 92 20.64 -6.67 9.12
CA GLN A 92 19.66 -5.86 9.84
C GLN A 92 20.26 -4.68 10.61
N SER A 93 19.42 -3.70 10.95
CA SER A 93 19.76 -2.57 11.81
C SER A 93 20.96 -1.77 11.28
N ASN A 94 20.94 -1.42 10.00
CA ASN A 94 21.93 -0.58 9.33
C ASN A 94 21.21 0.56 8.57
N ASP A 95 21.94 1.33 7.77
CA ASP A 95 21.40 2.40 6.92
C ASP A 95 21.37 1.97 5.44
N LEU A 96 21.08 0.69 5.17
CA LEU A 96 21.01 0.19 3.80
C LEU A 96 19.78 0.77 3.09
N GLY A 97 19.98 1.34 1.91
CA GLY A 97 18.92 1.87 1.06
C GLY A 97 18.88 1.23 -0.32
N GLY A 98 17.95 1.70 -1.15
CA GLY A 98 17.70 1.14 -2.48
C GLY A 98 16.91 -0.18 -2.42
N ALA A 99 16.74 -0.79 -3.59
CA ALA A 99 15.96 -2.03 -3.72
C ALA A 99 16.70 -3.24 -3.17
N ILE A 100 15.94 -4.22 -2.69
CA ILE A 100 16.47 -5.58 -2.47
C ILE A 100 16.86 -6.15 -3.83
N PRO A 101 18.12 -6.57 -4.07
CA PRO A 101 18.50 -7.10 -5.36
C PRO A 101 17.84 -8.45 -5.65
N ALA A 102 17.21 -8.60 -6.81
CA ALA A 102 16.74 -9.90 -7.34
C ALA A 102 17.86 -10.95 -7.37
N ALA A 103 19.10 -10.51 -7.49
CA ALA A 103 20.29 -11.34 -7.43
C ALA A 103 20.40 -12.23 -6.17
N ILE A 104 19.75 -11.86 -5.06
CA ILE A 104 19.65 -12.67 -3.84
C ILE A 104 18.97 -14.02 -4.11
N GLY A 105 18.03 -14.11 -5.06
CA GLY A 105 17.36 -15.36 -5.46
C GLY A 105 18.32 -16.46 -5.94
N ASN A 106 19.56 -16.13 -6.33
CA ASN A 106 20.57 -17.12 -6.72
C ASN A 106 21.21 -17.86 -5.53
N LEU A 107 20.92 -17.47 -4.29
CA LEU A 107 21.55 -18.01 -3.09
C LEU A 107 20.83 -19.27 -2.60
N ASN A 108 20.84 -20.33 -3.41
CA ASN A 108 20.03 -21.55 -3.23
C ASN A 108 20.24 -22.29 -1.90
N LYS A 109 21.32 -22.01 -1.15
CA LYS A 109 21.63 -22.59 0.17
C LYS A 109 21.17 -21.70 1.34
N LEU A 110 20.64 -20.51 1.07
CA LEU A 110 20.23 -19.56 2.08
C LEU A 110 19.07 -20.13 2.91
N THR A 111 19.23 -20.11 4.22
CA THR A 111 18.22 -20.55 5.18
C THR A 111 17.69 -19.37 5.99
N SER A 112 18.49 -18.30 6.18
CA SER A 112 18.06 -17.11 6.91
C SER A 112 18.49 -15.83 6.22
N LEU A 113 17.50 -15.04 5.81
CA LEU A 113 17.65 -13.68 5.29
C LEU A 113 17.05 -12.67 6.28
N ARG A 114 17.91 -11.78 6.81
CA ARG A 114 17.50 -10.73 7.76
C ARG A 114 17.98 -9.38 7.26
N LEU A 115 17.05 -8.56 6.80
CA LEU A 115 17.30 -7.22 6.26
C LEU A 115 16.50 -6.13 7.02
N TYR A 116 15.86 -6.48 8.13
CA TYR A 116 14.98 -5.57 8.87
C TYR A 116 15.71 -4.37 9.48
N GLY A 117 14.98 -3.29 9.77
CA GLY A 117 15.54 -2.08 10.38
C GLY A 117 16.58 -1.42 9.48
N ASN A 118 16.22 -1.18 8.22
CA ASN A 118 17.02 -0.49 7.22
C ASN A 118 16.13 0.56 6.51
N GLN A 119 16.62 1.12 5.41
CA GLN A 119 15.92 2.08 4.55
C GLN A 119 15.66 1.50 3.15
N LEU A 120 15.53 0.16 3.05
CA LEU A 120 15.31 -0.53 1.78
C LEU A 120 13.95 -0.14 1.21
N ASN A 121 13.87 0.07 -0.09
CA ASN A 121 12.68 0.56 -0.79
C ASN A 121 12.37 -0.25 -2.05
N GLY A 122 11.31 0.12 -2.78
CA GLY A 122 10.84 -0.64 -3.93
C GLY A 122 10.12 -1.94 -3.53
N SER A 123 9.83 -2.79 -4.50
CA SER A 123 9.10 -4.04 -4.27
C SER A 123 9.96 -5.15 -3.70
N ILE A 124 9.32 -6.09 -3.00
CA ILE A 124 9.94 -7.38 -2.67
C ILE A 124 10.18 -8.11 -4.00
N PRO A 125 11.41 -8.56 -4.31
CA PRO A 125 11.67 -9.27 -5.57
C PRO A 125 11.00 -10.64 -5.58
N PRO A 126 10.28 -11.02 -6.65
CA PRO A 126 9.68 -12.35 -6.78
C PRO A 126 10.73 -13.47 -6.76
N GLU A 127 11.97 -13.19 -7.18
CA GLU A 127 13.10 -14.15 -7.14
C GLU A 127 13.47 -14.61 -5.73
N LEU A 128 13.00 -13.92 -4.67
CA LEU A 128 13.12 -14.47 -3.32
C LEU A 128 12.34 -15.78 -3.15
N GLY A 129 11.33 -16.05 -3.99
CA GLY A 129 10.60 -17.31 -4.06
C GLY A 129 11.45 -18.50 -4.53
N ASP A 130 12.59 -18.28 -5.17
CA ASP A 130 13.50 -19.34 -5.65
C ASP A 130 14.35 -19.95 -4.51
N LEU A 131 14.33 -19.36 -3.32
CA LEU A 131 15.15 -19.75 -2.18
C LEU A 131 14.57 -20.98 -1.45
N ALA A 132 14.58 -22.14 -2.10
CA ALA A 132 13.95 -23.39 -1.63
C ALA A 132 14.41 -23.91 -0.24
N ASN A 133 15.49 -23.36 0.33
CA ASN A 133 15.98 -23.70 1.68
C ASN A 133 15.66 -22.64 2.75
N LEU A 134 15.00 -21.54 2.37
CA LEU A 134 14.74 -20.42 3.27
C LEU A 134 13.74 -20.83 4.36
N THR A 135 14.12 -20.58 5.61
CA THR A 135 13.27 -20.81 6.79
C THR A 135 12.85 -19.51 7.45
N LEU A 136 13.68 -18.46 7.35
CA LEU A 136 13.41 -17.14 7.92
C LEU A 136 13.58 -16.05 6.86
N LEU A 137 12.52 -15.29 6.62
CA LEU A 137 12.52 -14.09 5.79
C LEU A 137 12.01 -12.88 6.60
N TRP A 138 12.94 -12.04 7.05
CA TRP A 138 12.62 -10.88 7.89
C TRP A 138 13.03 -9.58 7.20
N LEU A 139 12.03 -8.83 6.75
CA LEU A 139 12.15 -7.58 5.99
C LEU A 139 11.45 -6.39 6.66
N TYR A 140 10.96 -6.57 7.89
CA TYR A 140 10.21 -5.55 8.64
C TYR A 140 11.02 -4.27 8.91
N ASP A 141 10.35 -3.17 9.25
CA ASP A 141 10.96 -1.85 9.50
C ASP A 141 11.85 -1.40 8.32
N ASN A 142 11.23 -1.24 7.15
CA ASN A 142 11.83 -0.73 5.92
C ASN A 142 10.83 0.21 5.19
N GLN A 143 11.09 0.54 3.94
CA GLN A 143 10.24 1.36 3.06
C GLN A 143 9.79 0.56 1.83
N LEU A 144 9.63 -0.76 1.97
CA LEU A 144 9.22 -1.63 0.86
C LEU A 144 7.77 -1.33 0.47
N SER A 145 7.48 -1.37 -0.83
CA SER A 145 6.20 -0.94 -1.40
C SER A 145 5.68 -1.91 -2.45
N GLY A 146 4.40 -1.82 -2.80
CA GLY A 146 3.76 -2.71 -3.78
C GLY A 146 3.27 -4.01 -3.14
N SER A 147 2.86 -4.97 -3.96
CA SER A 147 2.28 -6.22 -3.47
C SER A 147 3.31 -7.20 -2.93
N ILE A 148 2.87 -8.08 -2.04
CA ILE A 148 3.64 -9.27 -1.66
C ILE A 148 3.68 -10.21 -2.87
N PRO A 149 4.84 -10.68 -3.34
CA PRO A 149 4.91 -11.58 -4.50
C PRO A 149 4.30 -12.96 -4.20
N PRO A 150 3.40 -13.49 -5.06
CA PRO A 150 2.85 -14.83 -4.90
C PRO A 150 3.93 -15.92 -4.96
N GLU A 151 5.07 -15.67 -5.59
CA GLU A 151 6.23 -16.57 -5.66
C GLU A 151 6.79 -16.93 -4.27
N LEU A 152 6.54 -16.11 -3.23
CA LEU A 152 6.90 -16.47 -1.86
C LEU A 152 6.17 -17.74 -1.37
N GLY A 153 5.05 -18.11 -1.99
CA GLY A 153 4.38 -19.40 -1.78
C GLY A 153 5.21 -20.63 -2.17
N ASN A 154 6.27 -20.47 -2.97
CA ASN A 154 7.19 -21.57 -3.31
C ASN A 154 8.12 -21.96 -2.15
N LEU A 155 8.18 -21.16 -1.08
CA LEU A 155 9.09 -21.34 0.04
C LEU A 155 8.59 -22.40 1.03
N THR A 156 8.53 -23.65 0.60
CA THR A 156 7.99 -24.81 1.34
C THR A 156 8.67 -25.16 2.68
N LYS A 157 9.76 -24.47 3.04
CA LYS A 157 10.45 -24.60 4.34
C LYS A 157 10.35 -23.35 5.22
N LEU A 158 9.68 -22.30 4.74
CA LEU A 158 9.55 -21.05 5.44
C LEU A 158 8.74 -21.25 6.72
N THR A 159 9.29 -20.86 7.86
CA THR A 159 8.62 -20.96 9.17
C THR A 159 8.23 -19.61 9.72
N SER A 160 8.92 -18.53 9.29
CA SER A 160 8.65 -17.17 9.73
C SER A 160 8.83 -16.17 8.59
N LEU A 161 7.74 -15.46 8.29
CA LEU A 161 7.69 -14.32 7.38
C LEU A 161 7.32 -13.06 8.17
N LYS A 162 8.21 -12.07 8.19
CA LYS A 162 8.00 -10.81 8.90
C LYS A 162 8.20 -9.63 7.95
N LEU A 163 7.11 -8.95 7.62
CA LEU A 163 7.04 -7.84 6.67
C LEU A 163 6.43 -6.57 7.28
N SER A 164 6.21 -6.54 8.59
CA SER A 164 5.59 -5.42 9.29
C SER A 164 6.35 -4.10 9.12
N SER A 165 5.66 -2.97 9.31
CA SER A 165 6.24 -1.63 9.18
C SER A 165 6.91 -1.40 7.81
N ASN A 166 6.10 -1.53 6.76
CA ASN A 166 6.46 -1.20 5.39
C ASN A 166 5.28 -0.43 4.74
N GLN A 167 5.30 -0.31 3.40
CA GLN A 167 4.27 0.34 2.58
C GLN A 167 3.67 -0.69 1.60
N LEU A 168 3.60 -1.97 2.01
CA LEU A 168 3.06 -3.05 1.18
C LEU A 168 1.54 -2.89 1.05
N ASN A 169 1.01 -3.19 -0.13
CA ASN A 169 -0.41 -3.00 -0.45
C ASN A 169 -1.01 -4.16 -1.24
N GLY A 170 -2.33 -4.12 -1.42
CA GLY A 170 -3.09 -5.16 -2.10
C GLY A 170 -3.35 -6.39 -1.21
N ALA A 171 -3.71 -7.50 -1.84
CA ALA A 171 -4.02 -8.75 -1.15
C ALA A 171 -2.75 -9.48 -0.68
N VAL A 172 -2.87 -10.20 0.43
CA VAL A 172 -1.91 -11.25 0.82
C VAL A 172 -2.11 -12.44 -0.13
N PRO A 173 -1.08 -12.88 -0.87
CA PRO A 173 -1.24 -13.93 -1.87
C PRO A 173 -1.75 -15.25 -1.27
N ASP A 174 -2.76 -15.85 -1.89
CA ASP A 174 -3.32 -17.15 -1.50
C ASP A 174 -2.26 -18.26 -1.52
N GLU A 175 -1.24 -18.14 -2.36
CA GLU A 175 -0.14 -19.11 -2.43
C GLU A 175 0.59 -19.25 -1.08
N LEU A 176 0.63 -18.20 -0.25
CA LEU A 176 1.22 -18.27 1.10
C LEU A 176 0.41 -19.19 2.03
N SER A 177 -0.90 -19.35 1.83
CA SER A 177 -1.73 -20.26 2.63
C SER A 177 -1.35 -21.73 2.39
N THR A 178 -0.69 -22.03 1.26
CA THR A 178 -0.23 -23.39 0.93
C THR A 178 1.10 -23.76 1.59
N VAL A 179 1.79 -22.78 2.19
CA VAL A 179 3.09 -22.98 2.86
C VAL A 179 2.86 -23.55 4.26
N THR A 180 2.57 -24.86 4.34
CA THR A 180 2.24 -25.56 5.59
C THR A 180 3.34 -25.55 6.66
N SER A 181 4.58 -25.20 6.31
CA SER A 181 5.67 -24.99 7.29
C SER A 181 5.59 -23.65 8.02
N LEU A 182 4.84 -22.68 7.47
CA LEU A 182 4.74 -21.32 8.01
C LEU A 182 4.00 -21.36 9.34
N ASN A 183 4.58 -20.72 10.35
CA ASN A 183 3.99 -20.65 11.69
C ASN A 183 3.82 -19.22 12.18
N ILE A 184 4.62 -18.28 11.67
CA ILE A 184 4.60 -16.87 12.05
C ILE A 184 4.48 -16.01 10.79
N LEU A 185 3.38 -15.26 10.71
CA LEU A 185 3.16 -14.23 9.70
C LEU A 185 2.89 -12.89 10.39
N GLU A 186 3.81 -11.93 10.22
CA GLU A 186 3.70 -10.59 10.79
C GLU A 186 3.65 -9.55 9.66
N LEU A 187 2.49 -8.91 9.50
CA LEU A 187 2.16 -7.98 8.41
C LEU A 187 1.67 -6.62 8.92
N GLN A 188 1.61 -6.42 10.23
CA GLN A 188 1.09 -5.20 10.83
C GLN A 188 1.80 -3.93 10.35
N ASN A 189 1.10 -2.80 10.32
CA ASN A 189 1.63 -1.51 9.85
C ASN A 189 2.06 -1.57 8.36
N ASN A 190 1.08 -1.85 7.50
CA ASN A 190 1.15 -1.83 6.04
C ASN A 190 -0.18 -1.28 5.48
N GLN A 191 -0.49 -1.51 4.20
CA GLN A 191 -1.69 -1.08 3.48
C GLN A 191 -2.39 -2.28 2.80
N LEU A 192 -2.30 -3.47 3.41
CA LEU A 192 -2.87 -4.70 2.86
C LEU A 192 -4.38 -4.74 3.08
N SER A 193 -5.13 -5.27 2.12
CA SER A 193 -6.59 -5.11 2.08
C SER A 193 -7.39 -6.39 1.94
N ASP A 194 -6.73 -7.55 1.86
CA ASP A 194 -7.39 -8.86 1.70
C ASP A 194 -6.43 -9.98 2.15
N ILE A 195 -6.95 -11.00 2.82
CA ILE A 195 -6.21 -12.19 3.24
C ILE A 195 -7.14 -13.41 3.33
N GLY A 196 -6.67 -14.55 2.80
CA GLY A 196 -7.38 -15.82 2.90
C GLY A 196 -7.33 -16.49 4.29
N ASP A 197 -7.61 -17.78 4.31
CA ASP A 197 -7.59 -18.60 5.53
C ASP A 197 -6.16 -19.05 5.88
N PHE A 198 -5.63 -18.49 6.97
CA PHE A 198 -4.36 -18.82 7.60
C PHE A 198 -4.56 -19.38 9.02
N SER A 199 -5.71 -19.98 9.31
CA SER A 199 -6.05 -20.56 10.62
C SER A 199 -5.06 -21.63 11.12
N PHE A 200 -4.21 -22.16 10.23
CA PHE A 200 -3.12 -23.08 10.56
C PHE A 200 -1.92 -22.42 11.27
N LEU A 201 -1.80 -21.08 11.25
CA LEU A 201 -0.67 -20.38 11.84
C LEU A 201 -0.70 -20.41 13.37
N GLY A 202 0.49 -20.43 13.99
CA GLY A 202 0.64 -20.20 15.42
C GLY A 202 0.62 -18.72 15.81
N THR A 203 0.95 -17.82 14.89
CA THR A 203 0.94 -16.36 15.10
C THR A 203 0.63 -15.62 13.81
N LEU A 204 -0.34 -14.70 13.90
CA LEU A 204 -0.75 -13.80 12.83
C LEU A 204 -0.88 -12.38 13.38
N LYS A 205 -0.28 -11.39 12.73
CA LYS A 205 -0.36 -9.97 13.13
C LYS A 205 -0.74 -9.14 11.90
N LEU A 206 -1.92 -8.53 11.93
CA LEU A 206 -2.56 -7.81 10.83
C LEU A 206 -2.99 -6.38 11.20
N ASP A 207 -2.82 -5.95 12.46
CA ASP A 207 -3.22 -4.61 12.89
C ASP A 207 -2.56 -3.51 12.03
N GLN A 208 -3.22 -2.35 11.92
CA GLN A 208 -2.75 -1.20 11.14
C GLN A 208 -2.55 -1.56 9.65
N ASN A 209 -3.59 -2.13 9.03
CA ASN A 209 -3.72 -2.38 7.59
C ASN A 209 -5.10 -1.85 7.13
N ASN A 210 -5.64 -2.40 6.04
CA ASN A 210 -6.91 -2.03 5.44
C ASN A 210 -7.89 -3.23 5.37
N PHE A 211 -7.81 -4.16 6.32
CA PHE A 211 -8.69 -5.35 6.32
C PHE A 211 -10.10 -5.04 6.84
N GLU A 212 -11.10 -5.68 6.24
CA GLU A 212 -12.49 -5.68 6.67
C GLU A 212 -12.81 -6.90 7.55
N PHE A 213 -14.08 -7.11 7.92
CA PHE A 213 -14.43 -8.17 8.86
C PHE A 213 -14.32 -9.58 8.23
N ASP A 214 -14.74 -9.77 6.98
CA ASP A 214 -14.67 -11.05 6.26
C ASP A 214 -13.23 -11.55 6.06
N ASP A 215 -12.27 -10.66 5.84
CA ASP A 215 -10.84 -11.01 5.77
C ASP A 215 -10.35 -11.67 7.07
N LEU A 216 -10.88 -11.22 8.20
CA LEU A 216 -10.40 -11.59 9.53
C LEU A 216 -11.14 -12.81 10.10
N GLU A 217 -12.40 -13.01 9.72
CA GLU A 217 -13.28 -14.08 10.21
C GLU A 217 -12.67 -15.49 10.13
N PRO A 218 -12.05 -15.92 9.01
CA PRO A 218 -11.44 -17.24 8.91
C PRO A 218 -10.33 -17.48 9.94
N ASN A 219 -9.67 -16.41 10.40
CA ASN A 219 -8.43 -16.47 11.16
C ASN A 219 -8.61 -16.34 12.68
N LEU A 220 -9.84 -16.17 13.16
CA LEU A 220 -10.14 -15.86 14.58
C LEU A 220 -9.74 -16.96 15.58
N ALA A 221 -9.53 -18.19 15.12
CA ALA A 221 -9.12 -19.31 15.98
C ALA A 221 -7.63 -19.25 16.39
N ILE A 222 -6.83 -18.40 15.75
CA ILE A 222 -5.39 -18.28 16.02
C ILE A 222 -5.18 -17.65 17.41
N GLY A 223 -4.47 -18.38 18.30
CA GLY A 223 -4.27 -17.94 19.68
C GLY A 223 -3.43 -16.67 19.84
N SER A 224 -2.51 -16.40 18.92
CA SER A 224 -1.69 -15.18 18.89
C SER A 224 -2.05 -14.32 17.69
N PHE A 225 -3.27 -13.77 17.69
CA PHE A 225 -3.80 -12.95 16.61
C PHE A 225 -4.00 -11.48 17.04
N THR A 226 -3.40 -10.53 16.32
CA THR A 226 -3.74 -9.10 16.44
C THR A 226 -4.24 -8.58 15.11
N TYR A 227 -5.34 -7.83 15.13
CA TYR A 227 -6.01 -7.31 13.95
C TYR A 227 -6.75 -5.98 14.21
N SER A 228 -6.80 -5.53 15.47
CA SER A 228 -7.56 -4.32 15.82
C SER A 228 -6.77 -3.06 15.46
N LEU A 229 -7.53 -2.02 15.12
CA LEU A 229 -7.13 -0.88 14.29
C LEU A 229 -6.87 -1.30 12.85
N GLN A 230 -7.74 -0.82 11.96
CA GLN A 230 -7.59 -0.87 10.52
C GLN A 230 -7.88 0.54 9.99
N ALA A 231 -7.50 0.82 8.74
CA ALA A 231 -7.79 2.06 8.06
C ALA A 231 -9.30 2.31 7.98
N ASN A 232 -9.67 3.54 7.63
CA ASN A 232 -11.05 3.82 7.29
C ASN A 232 -11.47 3.05 6.04
N ILE A 233 -12.73 2.64 6.00
CA ILE A 233 -13.35 1.91 4.88
C ILE A 233 -14.06 2.85 3.91
N GLY A 234 -14.24 2.40 2.67
CA GLY A 234 -14.77 3.23 1.58
C GLY A 234 -13.78 4.27 1.08
N GLU A 235 -14.29 5.32 0.43
CA GLU A 235 -13.50 6.44 -0.08
C GLU A 235 -14.12 7.77 0.35
N GLU A 236 -13.32 8.84 0.35
CA GLU A 236 -13.84 10.19 0.55
C GLU A 236 -14.66 10.62 -0.67
N GLU A 237 -15.95 10.89 -0.48
CA GLU A 237 -16.87 11.23 -1.57
C GLU A 237 -17.74 12.44 -1.25
N THR A 238 -18.22 13.12 -2.29
CA THR A 238 -19.18 14.22 -2.17
C THR A 238 -20.45 13.88 -2.92
N VAL A 239 -21.57 13.85 -2.21
CA VAL A 239 -22.90 13.53 -2.75
C VAL A 239 -23.72 14.82 -2.86
N TYR A 240 -24.19 15.14 -4.06
CA TYR A 240 -25.03 16.30 -4.33
C TYR A 240 -26.51 15.89 -4.43
N VAL A 241 -27.37 16.52 -3.64
CA VAL A 241 -28.82 16.24 -3.64
C VAL A 241 -29.62 17.53 -3.60
N ASP A 242 -30.63 17.65 -4.47
CA ASP A 242 -31.51 18.82 -4.46
C ASP A 242 -32.45 18.82 -3.24
N LYS A 243 -32.73 20.01 -2.71
CA LYS A 243 -33.67 20.21 -1.61
C LYS A 243 -35.04 19.61 -1.96
N GLY A 244 -35.57 18.80 -1.06
CA GLY A 244 -36.84 18.08 -1.25
C GLY A 244 -36.69 16.70 -1.89
N GLU A 245 -35.52 16.34 -2.42
CA GLU A 245 -35.23 15.01 -2.93
C GLU A 245 -34.80 14.03 -1.82
N THR A 246 -34.59 12.77 -2.20
CA THR A 246 -34.07 11.75 -1.28
C THR A 246 -32.57 11.53 -1.46
N ALA A 247 -31.80 11.73 -0.39
CA ALA A 247 -30.40 11.29 -0.34
C ALA A 247 -30.33 9.82 0.11
N ARG A 248 -29.46 9.05 -0.54
CA ARG A 248 -29.15 7.66 -0.17
C ARG A 248 -27.65 7.55 -0.02
N LEU A 249 -27.20 7.35 1.22
CA LEU A 249 -25.81 7.04 1.53
C LEU A 249 -25.74 5.54 1.80
N HIS A 250 -24.73 4.87 1.27
CA HIS A 250 -24.59 3.43 1.41
C HIS A 250 -23.12 3.06 1.37
N LEU A 251 -22.72 2.12 2.22
CA LEU A 251 -21.39 1.55 2.20
C LEU A 251 -21.49 0.05 2.44
N ASP A 252 -21.04 -0.73 1.45
CA ASP A 252 -20.86 -2.17 1.60
C ASP A 252 -19.70 -2.43 2.56
N VAL A 253 -19.92 -3.30 3.54
CA VAL A 253 -18.90 -3.71 4.50
C VAL A 253 -18.92 -5.22 4.61
N GLY A 254 -17.78 -5.84 4.33
CA GLY A 254 -17.57 -7.28 4.36
C GLY A 254 -17.82 -7.90 5.73
N GLY A 255 -18.01 -9.21 5.74
CA GLY A 255 -18.17 -10.02 6.95
C GLY A 255 -19.61 -10.18 7.45
N SER A 256 -19.73 -10.83 8.60
CA SER A 256 -20.98 -11.30 9.18
C SER A 256 -21.22 -10.71 10.56
N ALA A 257 -22.50 -10.70 10.96
CA ALA A 257 -22.96 -10.20 12.26
C ALA A 257 -22.48 -8.76 12.56
N ASN A 258 -22.42 -7.95 11.50
CA ASN A 258 -22.11 -6.54 11.52
C ASN A 258 -23.28 -5.73 12.13
N THR A 259 -22.91 -4.66 12.82
CA THR A 259 -23.80 -3.68 13.44
C THR A 259 -23.33 -2.30 13.03
N TYR A 260 -24.26 -1.45 12.62
CA TYR A 260 -23.99 -0.19 11.95
C TYR A 260 -24.49 0.98 12.81
N GLN A 261 -23.84 2.13 12.70
CA GLN A 261 -24.32 3.38 13.28
C GLN A 261 -23.82 4.57 12.43
N TRP A 262 -24.76 5.33 11.86
CA TRP A 262 -24.44 6.57 11.14
C TRP A 262 -24.31 7.77 12.06
N PHE A 263 -23.42 8.69 11.71
CA PHE A 263 -23.18 9.96 12.38
C PHE A 263 -23.30 11.11 11.38
N LYS A 264 -23.86 12.24 11.82
CA LYS A 264 -23.92 13.51 11.07
C LYS A 264 -23.16 14.57 11.85
N GLY A 265 -22.08 15.12 11.29
CA GLY A 265 -21.25 16.11 11.98
C GLY A 265 -20.74 15.63 13.35
N GLY A 266 -20.44 14.34 13.48
CA GLY A 266 -19.98 13.70 14.71
C GLY A 266 -21.09 13.31 15.71
N VAL A 267 -22.37 13.56 15.42
CA VAL A 267 -23.49 13.18 16.29
C VAL A 267 -24.21 11.95 15.75
N ALA A 268 -24.41 10.93 16.60
CA ALA A 268 -25.09 9.70 16.21
C ALA A 268 -26.54 9.97 15.77
N ILE A 269 -26.94 9.43 14.63
CA ILE A 269 -28.29 9.51 14.10
C ILE A 269 -29.10 8.35 14.69
N SER A 270 -30.09 8.67 15.53
CA SER A 270 -30.92 7.66 16.19
C SER A 270 -31.63 6.75 15.18
N GLY A 271 -31.47 5.44 15.35
CA GLY A 271 -32.12 4.41 14.52
C GLY A 271 -31.46 4.16 13.16
N ALA A 272 -30.40 4.89 12.80
CA ALA A 272 -29.65 4.67 11.57
C ALA A 272 -28.63 3.53 11.72
N THR A 273 -29.15 2.30 11.79
CA THR A 273 -28.40 1.10 12.17
C THR A 273 -28.27 0.07 11.05
N THR A 274 -28.31 0.53 9.80
CA THR A 274 -28.11 -0.28 8.59
C THR A 274 -26.89 0.21 7.82
N ASP A 275 -26.41 -0.60 6.87
CA ASP A 275 -25.38 -0.24 5.88
C ASP A 275 -25.75 0.98 5.01
N SER A 276 -27.01 1.37 5.05
CA SER A 276 -27.59 2.45 4.25
C SER A 276 -28.28 3.48 5.13
N LEU A 277 -28.17 4.76 4.77
CA LEU A 277 -28.92 5.87 5.35
C LEU A 277 -29.76 6.55 4.26
N ILE A 278 -31.07 6.61 4.49
CA ILE A 278 -32.02 7.26 3.57
C ILE A 278 -32.55 8.53 4.24
N LEU A 279 -32.26 9.68 3.66
CA LEU A 279 -32.81 10.98 4.08
C LEU A 279 -33.87 11.40 3.07
N SER A 280 -35.14 11.37 3.46
CA SER A 280 -36.25 11.73 2.59
C SER A 280 -36.54 13.23 2.68
N SER A 281 -36.74 13.89 1.54
CA SER A 281 -37.06 15.32 1.46
C SER A 281 -36.03 16.20 2.16
N VAL A 282 -34.77 16.06 1.71
CA VAL A 282 -33.62 16.71 2.34
C VAL A 282 -33.76 18.23 2.40
N GLN A 283 -33.33 18.81 3.50
CA GLN A 283 -33.28 20.26 3.72
C GLN A 283 -31.84 20.75 3.69
N GLU A 284 -31.60 22.05 3.51
CA GLU A 284 -30.23 22.62 3.54
C GLU A 284 -29.46 22.27 4.82
N SER A 285 -30.17 22.17 5.95
CA SER A 285 -29.59 21.73 7.24
C SER A 285 -29.11 20.28 7.25
N ASP A 286 -29.42 19.49 6.23
CA ASP A 286 -28.92 18.13 6.04
C ASP A 286 -27.54 18.08 5.40
N GLY A 287 -27.07 19.19 4.82
CA GLY A 287 -25.70 19.29 4.33
C GLY A 287 -24.70 19.18 5.49
N ALA A 288 -23.89 18.12 5.48
CA ALA A 288 -22.92 17.79 6.52
C ALA A 288 -22.01 16.64 6.08
N ASP A 289 -21.00 16.37 6.90
CA ASP A 289 -20.19 15.15 6.80
C ASP A 289 -20.90 14.00 7.52
N TYR A 290 -21.02 12.88 6.82
CA TYR A 290 -21.58 11.64 7.34
C TYR A 290 -20.48 10.59 7.49
N ILE A 291 -20.48 9.90 8.63
CA ILE A 291 -19.55 8.80 8.92
C ILE A 291 -20.38 7.58 9.33
N LEU A 292 -20.04 6.42 8.79
CA LEU A 292 -20.55 5.14 9.23
C LEU A 292 -19.53 4.48 10.16
N THR A 293 -19.95 4.10 11.37
CA THR A 293 -19.17 3.23 12.25
C THR A 293 -19.77 1.83 12.22
N VAL A 294 -18.92 0.81 12.06
CA VAL A 294 -19.32 -0.60 12.00
C VAL A 294 -18.57 -1.40 13.06
N SER A 295 -19.28 -2.27 13.76
CA SER A 295 -18.73 -3.27 14.68
C SER A 295 -19.29 -4.64 14.38
N SER A 296 -18.52 -5.70 14.65
CA SER A 296 -18.97 -7.08 14.46
C SER A 296 -18.97 -7.84 15.78
N THR A 297 -20.01 -8.67 15.99
CA THR A 297 -19.99 -9.63 17.12
C THR A 297 -19.10 -10.84 16.85
N THR A 298 -18.81 -11.15 15.58
CA THR A 298 -17.88 -12.20 15.16
C THR A 298 -16.44 -11.75 15.37
N VAL A 299 -16.14 -10.48 15.08
CA VAL A 299 -14.79 -9.87 15.22
C VAL A 299 -14.83 -8.75 16.29
N PRO A 300 -15.00 -9.10 17.59
CA PRO A 300 -15.42 -8.15 18.63
C PRO A 300 -14.39 -7.08 19.00
N SER A 301 -13.12 -7.23 18.60
CA SER A 301 -12.08 -6.25 18.91
C SER A 301 -11.90 -5.19 17.82
N LEU A 302 -12.61 -5.30 16.69
CA LEU A 302 -12.49 -4.36 15.58
C LEU A 302 -13.72 -3.45 15.51
N THR A 303 -13.46 -2.16 15.36
CA THR A 303 -14.43 -1.14 14.95
C THR A 303 -13.87 -0.45 13.72
N LEU A 304 -14.65 -0.44 12.64
CA LEU A 304 -14.31 0.24 11.39
C LEU A 304 -15.09 1.56 11.31
N ASN A 305 -14.45 2.60 10.78
CA ASN A 305 -15.11 3.86 10.44
C ASN A 305 -14.97 4.09 8.94
N SER A 306 -15.99 4.66 8.32
CA SER A 306 -15.87 5.09 6.93
C SER A 306 -14.99 6.34 6.80
N PHE A 307 -14.49 6.60 5.60
CA PHE A 307 -14.15 7.97 5.21
C PHE A 307 -15.40 8.87 5.25
N PRO A 308 -15.25 10.20 5.43
CA PRO A 308 -16.37 11.12 5.40
C PRO A 308 -17.08 11.12 4.05
N ILE A 309 -18.41 11.04 4.09
CA ILE A 309 -19.28 11.28 2.95
C ILE A 309 -19.84 12.70 3.09
N HIS A 310 -19.42 13.59 2.19
CA HIS A 310 -19.83 14.99 2.20
C HIS A 310 -21.17 15.14 1.48
N LEU A 311 -22.27 15.24 2.23
CA LEU A 311 -23.57 15.54 1.64
C LEU A 311 -23.70 17.04 1.43
N GLN A 312 -23.87 17.46 0.17
CA GLN A 312 -24.11 18.84 -0.22
C GLN A 312 -25.52 19.00 -0.78
N ILE A 313 -26.30 19.91 -0.19
CA ILE A 313 -27.68 20.16 -0.60
C ILE A 313 -27.72 21.36 -1.55
N SER A 314 -28.21 21.13 -2.77
CA SER A 314 -28.44 22.18 -3.75
C SER A 314 -29.89 22.64 -3.76
N LEU A 315 -30.12 23.90 -4.13
CA LEU A 315 -31.45 24.48 -4.21
C LEU A 315 -32.09 24.30 -5.61
N GLY A 316 -31.88 23.17 -6.31
CA GLY A 316 -32.42 22.97 -7.66
C GLY A 316 -31.37 22.94 -8.78
N ARG A 317 -30.17 22.39 -8.54
CA ARG A 317 -29.13 22.24 -9.57
C ARG A 317 -29.59 21.34 -10.72
N GLN A 318 -30.43 20.34 -10.44
CA GLN A 318 -31.02 19.49 -11.47
C GLN A 318 -32.14 20.24 -12.22
N ALA A 319 -32.91 21.06 -11.52
CA ALA A 319 -33.89 21.96 -12.14
C ALA A 319 -33.18 22.95 -13.08
N ASP A 320 -32.09 23.57 -12.63
CA ASP A 320 -31.28 24.46 -13.46
C ASP A 320 -30.72 23.73 -14.68
N SER A 321 -30.19 22.51 -14.51
CA SER A 321 -29.75 21.68 -15.64
C SER A 321 -30.86 21.45 -16.67
N LEU A 322 -32.08 21.12 -16.21
CA LEU A 322 -33.25 20.94 -17.08
C LEU A 322 -33.64 22.24 -17.79
N VAL A 323 -33.60 23.38 -17.09
CA VAL A 323 -33.84 24.71 -17.67
C VAL A 323 -32.80 25.02 -18.75
N LEU A 324 -31.51 24.71 -18.51
CA LEU A 324 -30.45 24.92 -19.49
C LEU A 324 -30.55 24.00 -20.70
N VAL A 325 -30.96 22.73 -20.51
CA VAL A 325 -31.25 21.81 -21.63
C VAL A 325 -32.44 22.32 -22.46
N GLN A 326 -33.52 22.77 -21.81
CA GLN A 326 -34.66 23.36 -22.49
C GLN A 326 -34.29 24.65 -23.24
N LEU A 327 -33.50 25.52 -22.62
CA LEU A 327 -32.95 26.72 -23.23
C LEU A 327 -32.16 26.39 -24.49
N TYR A 328 -31.23 25.43 -24.40
CA TYR A 328 -30.43 24.97 -25.52
C TYR A 328 -31.32 24.46 -26.66
N ASN A 329 -32.28 23.59 -26.37
CA ASN A 329 -33.17 23.02 -27.40
C ASN A 329 -34.07 24.08 -28.06
N LEU A 330 -34.66 25.00 -27.28
CA LEU A 330 -35.58 26.02 -27.79
C LEU A 330 -34.88 27.14 -28.55
N LEU A 331 -33.64 27.46 -28.19
CA LEU A 331 -32.85 28.51 -28.84
C LEU A 331 -31.93 28.00 -29.94
N GLY A 332 -32.16 26.77 -30.43
CA GLY A 332 -31.45 26.21 -31.58
C GLY A 332 -29.99 25.86 -31.27
N GLY A 333 -29.74 25.32 -30.07
CA GLY A 333 -28.43 25.00 -29.49
C GLY A 333 -27.46 24.27 -30.41
N GLU A 334 -27.97 23.35 -31.23
CA GLU A 334 -27.18 22.61 -32.22
C GLU A 334 -26.50 23.52 -33.26
N ASN A 335 -26.99 24.75 -33.43
CA ASN A 335 -26.47 25.76 -34.35
C ASN A 335 -25.76 26.92 -33.64
N TRP A 336 -25.56 26.83 -32.34
CA TRP A 336 -24.84 27.86 -31.60
C TRP A 336 -23.38 27.91 -32.04
N LYS A 337 -22.80 29.12 -32.08
CA LYS A 337 -21.36 29.29 -32.37
C LYS A 337 -20.47 28.66 -31.30
N LYS A 338 -21.01 28.56 -30.08
CA LYS A 338 -20.41 27.96 -28.90
C LYS A 338 -21.42 26.96 -28.36
N SER A 339 -21.08 25.67 -28.41
CA SER A 339 -21.99 24.60 -27.99
C SER A 339 -21.78 24.26 -26.52
N TRP A 340 -22.85 23.84 -25.87
CA TRP A 340 -22.79 23.19 -24.57
C TRP A 340 -22.64 21.68 -24.72
N ASP A 341 -21.93 21.07 -23.78
CA ASP A 341 -21.79 19.62 -23.64
C ASP A 341 -22.35 19.23 -22.28
N PHE A 342 -23.59 18.77 -22.28
CA PHE A 342 -24.32 18.39 -21.07
C PHE A 342 -23.81 17.08 -20.44
N ASN A 343 -22.81 16.42 -21.02
CA ASN A 343 -22.09 15.33 -20.34
C ASN A 343 -21.03 15.86 -19.36
N LYS A 344 -20.80 17.17 -19.32
CA LYS A 344 -19.90 17.82 -18.36
C LYS A 344 -20.69 18.52 -17.26
N VAL A 345 -20.01 18.83 -16.15
CA VAL A 345 -20.60 19.59 -15.04
C VAL A 345 -21.06 20.97 -15.50
N LEU A 346 -22.17 21.47 -14.92
CA LEU A 346 -22.78 22.75 -15.30
C LEU A 346 -21.80 23.93 -15.23
N ASP A 347 -20.87 23.88 -14.27
CA ASP A 347 -19.82 24.90 -14.05
C ASP A 347 -18.87 25.05 -15.25
N SER A 348 -18.85 24.06 -16.15
CA SER A 348 -18.01 24.06 -17.34
C SER A 348 -18.72 24.59 -18.60
N LEU A 349 -20.04 24.84 -18.51
CA LEU A 349 -20.81 25.36 -19.63
C LEU A 349 -20.48 26.84 -19.85
N GLU A 350 -20.04 27.18 -21.07
CA GLU A 350 -19.60 28.54 -21.37
C GLU A 350 -20.75 29.55 -21.19
N GLY A 351 -20.48 30.62 -20.46
CA GLY A 351 -21.48 31.67 -20.17
C GLY A 351 -22.42 31.33 -19.01
N VAL A 352 -22.25 30.21 -18.31
CA VAL A 352 -23.02 29.88 -17.10
C VAL A 352 -22.23 30.29 -15.86
N GLU A 353 -22.81 31.15 -15.02
CA GLU A 353 -22.24 31.52 -13.72
C GLU A 353 -23.04 30.86 -12.59
N ILE A 354 -22.35 30.05 -11.79
CA ILE A 354 -22.91 29.33 -10.65
C ILE A 354 -22.55 30.06 -9.35
N VAL A 355 -23.55 30.42 -8.56
CA VAL A 355 -23.40 30.97 -7.21
C VAL A 355 -24.23 30.12 -6.26
N ASN A 356 -23.65 29.71 -5.12
CA ASN A 356 -24.30 28.82 -4.15
C ASN A 356 -24.90 27.55 -4.78
N ASN A 357 -24.21 26.99 -5.79
CA ASN A 357 -24.61 25.78 -6.51
C ASN A 357 -25.92 25.90 -7.33
N ARG A 358 -26.29 27.13 -7.71
CA ARG A 358 -27.39 27.48 -8.62
C ARG A 358 -26.91 28.35 -9.77
N VAL A 359 -27.54 28.24 -10.93
CA VAL A 359 -27.30 29.14 -12.07
C VAL A 359 -27.84 30.52 -11.71
N SER A 360 -26.92 31.45 -11.53
CA SER A 360 -27.19 32.82 -11.12
C SER A 360 -27.15 33.83 -12.27
N SER A 361 -26.46 33.48 -13.36
CA SER A 361 -26.35 34.34 -14.54
C SER A 361 -26.01 33.53 -15.79
N LEU A 362 -26.54 34.01 -16.93
CA LEU A 362 -26.30 33.48 -18.26
C LEU A 362 -25.78 34.57 -19.20
N TYR A 363 -24.52 34.44 -19.62
CA TYR A 363 -23.84 35.35 -20.53
C TYR A 363 -23.69 34.73 -21.92
N LEU A 364 -24.81 34.65 -22.64
CA LEU A 364 -24.88 34.01 -23.97
C LEU A 364 -24.59 34.98 -25.14
N ILE A 365 -23.70 35.94 -24.92
CA ILE A 365 -23.28 36.89 -25.96
C ILE A 365 -22.53 36.13 -27.07
N ASP A 366 -22.88 36.43 -28.32
CA ASP A 366 -22.32 35.83 -29.53
C ASP A 366 -22.64 34.34 -29.76
N PHE A 367 -23.60 33.76 -29.05
CA PHE A 367 -23.99 32.36 -29.25
C PHE A 367 -24.81 32.11 -30.52
N ASN A 368 -25.31 33.15 -31.19
CA ASN A 368 -26.22 33.06 -32.35
C ASN A 368 -27.57 32.38 -31.99
N LEU A 369 -28.16 32.81 -30.87
CA LEU A 369 -29.42 32.30 -30.35
C LEU A 369 -30.56 32.51 -31.35
N SER A 370 -31.40 31.49 -31.56
CA SER A 370 -32.57 31.59 -32.43
C SER A 370 -33.75 30.80 -31.86
N GLY A 371 -34.88 31.46 -31.63
CA GLY A 371 -36.10 30.81 -31.12
C GLY A 371 -36.71 31.56 -29.94
N PRO A 372 -37.78 31.01 -29.34
CA PRO A 372 -38.44 31.60 -28.18
C PRO A 372 -37.61 31.42 -26.90
N ILE A 373 -37.62 32.44 -26.05
CA ILE A 373 -37.07 32.38 -24.70
C ILE A 373 -37.98 31.47 -23.84
N PRO A 374 -37.46 30.40 -23.20
CA PRO A 374 -38.25 29.53 -22.32
C PRO A 374 -38.81 30.31 -21.13
N ALA A 375 -40.03 30.00 -20.72
CA ALA A 375 -40.64 30.60 -19.53
C ALA A 375 -39.95 30.10 -18.25
N GLU A 376 -39.37 28.91 -18.32
CA GLU A 376 -38.69 28.18 -17.25
C GLU A 376 -37.36 28.83 -16.86
N LEU A 377 -36.83 29.78 -17.65
CA LEU A 377 -35.71 30.63 -17.23
C LEU A 377 -36.00 31.40 -15.93
N GLY A 378 -37.27 31.69 -15.64
CA GLY A 378 -37.67 32.31 -14.37
C GLY A 378 -37.52 31.39 -13.15
N GLN A 379 -37.06 30.15 -13.33
CA GLN A 379 -36.77 29.19 -12.26
C GLN A 379 -35.28 29.18 -11.86
N LEU A 380 -34.41 29.82 -12.64
CA LEU A 380 -33.01 30.06 -12.26
C LEU A 380 -32.93 31.15 -11.17
N ASP A 381 -31.82 31.20 -10.43
CA ASP A 381 -31.63 32.13 -9.29
C ASP A 381 -31.23 33.55 -9.69
#